data_AF-A0A550H9Y1-F1
#
_entry.id   AF-A0A550H9Y1-F1
#
_cell.length_a   1.000
_cell.length_b   1.000
_cell.length_c   1.000
_cell.angle_alpha   90.00
_cell.angle_beta   90.00
_cell.angle_gamma   90.00
#
_symmetry.space_group_name_H-M   'P 1'
#
loop_
_entity.id
_entity.type
_entity.pdbx_description
1 polymer ?
#
loop_
_entity_poly.entity_id
_entity_poly.type
_entity_poly.pdbx_seq_one_letter_code
_entity_poly.pdbx_strand_id
1 'polypeptide(L)'
;MPWTAKDAKRFKKGLTSAQAKSWASIANGVLRSCQAKGGKDCEGKAIRIANSKFNEKEIEKMARELPNGALRFVDEGHGCTAHVEEFADGDQSRNKLKMVAYSGGIIKNHWYWGDLAIDLSGMQFDQAKYPILAEHDTDKKIGFSTKPIINDKGQLVMPENATFVDTEASREFQKLSKEGFPYQSSISARPLSVERLEEGAKAEVNGITLKGPGSIWRKSVFREASVALFGWDRQTSASAFSREPIELEFSETVITAPPERDYKPRKQGKEVNMSMNLEELKEQHPELVVQIEEAATAAATAAFTEEKKDLESKLAEAQAANVDQGKKLLELEKREALRTEKELLAEANAVWLDKLSKSSIPDRMFDKVMPQVKHDGFVKDSVLDVAAFSQAIEAEIKDWEEKLPVDTVQGSGFSEKSIASGENAKGEENLAEENKSIGDRLLSLTGQGKKE
;
A
#
# COMPACT_ATOMS: atom_id res chain seq x y z
N MET A 1 54.39 19.65 -11.96
CA MET A 1 53.80 19.96 -10.63
C MET A 1 52.47 19.24 -10.54
N PRO A 2 52.06 18.72 -9.36
CA PRO A 2 50.87 17.88 -9.28
C PRO A 2 49.65 18.61 -9.85
N TRP A 3 48.87 17.92 -10.68
CA TRP A 3 47.66 18.47 -11.26
C TRP A 3 46.65 18.80 -10.17
N THR A 4 45.99 19.95 -10.31
CA THR A 4 44.89 20.35 -9.45
C THR A 4 43.54 20.07 -10.12
N ALA A 5 42.45 20.17 -9.36
CA ALA A 5 41.10 20.03 -9.93
C ALA A 5 40.81 21.09 -11.02
N LYS A 6 41.50 22.24 -11.02
CA LYS A 6 41.36 23.24 -12.09
C LYS A 6 42.04 22.77 -13.39
N ASP A 7 43.15 22.05 -13.28
CA ASP A 7 43.90 21.55 -14.43
C ASP A 7 43.21 20.38 -15.13
N ALA A 8 42.49 19.55 -14.36
CA ALA A 8 41.75 18.40 -14.88
C ALA A 8 40.79 18.79 -16.03
N LYS A 9 40.15 19.95 -15.94
CA LYS A 9 39.22 20.47 -16.97
C LYS A 9 39.89 20.81 -18.30
N ARG A 10 41.22 20.99 -18.32
CA ARG A 10 42.01 21.20 -19.55
C ARG A 10 42.26 19.89 -20.30
N PHE A 11 42.34 18.78 -19.57
CA PHE A 11 42.65 17.45 -20.13
C PHE A 11 41.41 16.62 -20.41
N LYS A 12 40.28 16.90 -19.75
CA LYS A 12 38.98 16.29 -20.03
C LYS A 12 37.83 17.28 -19.78
N LYS A 13 37.02 17.52 -20.82
CA LYS A 13 35.84 18.39 -20.76
C LYS A 13 34.68 17.65 -20.05
N GLY A 14 33.78 18.40 -19.41
CA GLY A 14 32.58 17.84 -18.77
C GLY A 14 32.74 17.33 -17.33
N LEU A 15 33.95 17.36 -16.77
CA LEU A 15 34.19 16.95 -15.38
C LEU A 15 33.50 17.89 -14.37
N THR A 16 32.72 17.31 -13.45
CA THR A 16 32.22 18.02 -12.26
C THR A 16 33.37 18.39 -11.31
N SER A 17 33.13 19.30 -10.37
CA SER A 17 34.15 19.71 -9.38
C SER A 17 34.67 18.55 -8.51
N ALA A 18 33.83 17.53 -8.26
CA ALA A 18 34.23 16.33 -7.52
C ALA A 18 35.07 15.39 -8.40
N GLN A 19 34.61 15.11 -9.63
CA GLN A 19 35.34 14.28 -10.58
C GLN A 19 36.69 14.90 -10.96
N ALA A 20 36.77 16.22 -11.05
CA ALA A 20 38.03 16.92 -11.30
C ALA A 20 39.05 16.73 -10.15
N LYS A 21 38.59 16.63 -8.90
CA LYS A 21 39.45 16.28 -7.74
C LYS A 21 39.90 14.81 -7.83
N SER A 22 38.99 13.90 -8.15
CA SER A 22 39.31 12.47 -8.31
C SER A 22 40.27 12.23 -9.48
N TRP A 23 40.05 12.90 -10.62
CA TRP A 23 40.95 12.90 -11.78
C TRP A 23 42.35 13.36 -11.39
N ALA A 24 42.46 14.49 -10.67
CA ALA A 24 43.73 15.01 -10.20
C ALA A 24 44.43 14.04 -9.24
N SER A 25 43.69 13.40 -8.33
CA SER A 25 44.22 12.39 -7.42
C SER A 25 44.80 11.18 -8.16
N ILE A 26 44.05 10.65 -9.14
CA ILE A 26 44.46 9.50 -9.97
C ILE A 26 45.69 9.86 -10.81
N ALA A 27 45.67 11.00 -11.50
CA ALA A 27 46.78 11.46 -12.32
C ALA A 27 48.06 11.63 -11.48
N ASN A 28 47.97 12.26 -10.31
CA ASN A 28 49.10 12.44 -9.40
C ASN A 28 49.60 11.12 -8.77
N GLY A 29 48.70 10.16 -8.52
CA GLY A 29 49.07 8.82 -8.07
C GLY A 29 49.86 8.04 -9.13
N VAL A 30 49.38 8.06 -10.37
CA VAL A 30 50.04 7.40 -11.50
C VAL A 30 51.39 8.06 -11.79
N LEU A 31 51.46 9.40 -11.77
CA LEU A 31 52.71 10.14 -11.96
C LEU A 31 53.77 9.72 -10.93
N ARG A 32 53.42 9.72 -9.63
CA ARG A 32 54.30 9.27 -8.55
C ARG A 32 54.76 7.83 -8.77
N SER A 33 53.83 6.94 -9.12
CA SER A 33 54.15 5.52 -9.34
C SER A 33 55.08 5.29 -10.53
N CYS A 34 54.97 6.12 -11.58
CA CYS A 34 55.78 6.02 -12.79
C CYS A 34 57.18 6.62 -12.56
N GLN A 35 57.26 7.76 -11.87
CA GLN A 35 58.52 8.39 -11.49
C GLN A 35 59.33 7.49 -10.55
N ALA A 36 58.68 6.85 -9.58
CA ALA A 36 59.33 5.89 -8.68
C ALA A 36 59.92 4.66 -9.39
N LYS A 37 59.41 4.33 -10.59
CA LYS A 37 59.87 3.20 -11.40
C LYS A 37 60.87 3.61 -12.50
N GLY A 38 61.29 4.87 -12.56
CA GLY A 38 62.20 5.37 -13.59
C GLY A 38 61.62 5.31 -15.01
N GLY A 39 60.29 5.33 -15.15
CA GLY A 39 59.63 5.23 -16.45
C GLY A 39 59.83 6.47 -17.32
N LYS A 40 59.80 6.29 -18.65
CA LYS A 40 59.72 7.39 -19.63
C LYS A 40 58.24 7.72 -19.92
N ASP A 41 57.94 8.98 -20.25
CA ASP A 41 56.57 9.48 -20.52
C ASP A 41 55.57 9.32 -19.35
N CYS A 42 56.01 9.63 -18.13
CA CYS A 42 55.15 9.48 -16.95
C CYS A 42 53.94 10.44 -16.93
N GLU A 43 54.08 11.63 -17.52
CA GLU A 43 52.99 12.59 -17.58
C GLU A 43 51.91 12.17 -18.58
N GLY A 44 52.31 11.79 -19.81
CA GLY A 44 51.38 11.31 -20.82
C GLY A 44 50.66 10.02 -20.40
N LYS A 45 51.36 9.14 -19.68
CA LYS A 45 50.75 7.93 -19.08
C LYS A 45 49.75 8.27 -17.98
N ALA A 46 50.07 9.21 -17.10
CA ALA A 46 49.17 9.66 -16.04
C ALA A 46 47.88 10.26 -16.58
N ILE A 47 47.98 11.15 -17.58
CA ILE A 47 46.82 11.77 -18.23
C ILE A 47 45.96 10.74 -18.94
N ARG A 48 46.55 9.80 -19.71
CA ARG A 48 45.79 8.75 -20.41
C ARG A 48 45.04 7.83 -19.45
N ILE A 49 45.69 7.39 -18.37
CA ILE A 49 45.05 6.53 -17.37
C ILE A 49 43.95 7.30 -16.64
N ALA A 50 44.19 8.55 -16.25
CA ALA A 50 43.16 9.37 -15.63
C ALA A 50 41.96 9.59 -16.58
N ASN A 51 42.19 9.94 -17.85
CA ASN A 51 41.13 10.12 -18.85
C ASN A 51 40.35 8.83 -19.13
N SER A 52 41.01 7.66 -19.15
CA SER A 52 40.36 6.35 -19.34
C SER A 52 39.40 5.97 -18.20
N LYS A 53 39.56 6.57 -17.03
CA LYS A 53 38.68 6.37 -15.86
C LYS A 53 37.46 7.27 -15.85
N PHE A 54 37.39 8.22 -16.78
CA PHE A 54 36.27 9.14 -16.95
C PHE A 54 35.94 9.19 -18.44
N ASN A 55 35.41 8.09 -18.97
CA ASN A 55 34.95 8.06 -20.36
C ASN A 55 33.67 8.89 -20.50
N GLU A 56 33.50 9.52 -21.67
CA GLU A 56 32.33 10.37 -21.96
C GLU A 56 31.00 9.61 -21.86
N LYS A 57 31.03 8.27 -21.96
CA LYS A 57 29.85 7.40 -21.81
C LYS A 57 29.43 7.11 -20.35
N GLU A 58 30.29 7.34 -19.36
CA GLU A 58 29.97 7.06 -17.93
C GLU A 58 29.48 8.30 -17.16
N ILE A 59 29.49 9.47 -17.80
CA ILE A 59 28.95 10.71 -17.23
C ILE A 59 27.74 11.12 -18.06
N GLU A 60 26.83 10.17 -18.28
CA GLU A 60 25.51 10.50 -18.80
C GLU A 60 24.65 10.87 -17.59
N LYS A 61 24.21 12.14 -17.53
CA LYS A 61 23.02 12.47 -16.75
C LYS A 61 21.88 11.67 -17.37
N MET A 62 21.55 10.53 -16.79
CA MET A 62 20.45 9.73 -17.28
C MET A 62 19.16 10.33 -16.72
N ALA A 63 18.37 10.94 -17.61
CA ALA A 63 16.95 11.12 -17.36
C ALA A 63 16.30 9.74 -17.50
N ARG A 64 15.77 9.19 -16.41
CA ARG A 64 15.10 7.88 -16.43
C ARG A 64 13.73 8.00 -15.79
N GLU A 65 12.77 7.32 -16.41
CA GLU A 65 11.46 7.11 -15.81
C GLU A 65 11.60 6.14 -14.62
N LEU A 66 11.33 6.64 -13.43
CA LEU A 66 11.31 5.88 -12.19
C LEU A 66 9.87 5.81 -11.69
N PRO A 67 9.35 4.64 -11.31
CA PRO A 67 8.06 4.56 -10.66
C PRO A 67 8.10 5.35 -9.34
N ASN A 68 7.07 6.14 -9.04
CA ASN A 68 7.03 6.98 -7.83
C ASN A 68 7.28 6.17 -6.54
N GLY A 69 6.80 4.93 -6.48
CA GLY A 69 7.05 4.03 -5.36
C GLY A 69 8.52 3.63 -5.15
N ALA A 70 9.41 3.83 -6.12
CA ALA A 70 10.85 3.56 -5.96
C ALA A 70 11.59 4.64 -5.14
N LEU A 71 10.86 5.69 -4.73
CA LEU A 71 11.37 6.83 -3.98
C LEU A 71 10.92 6.82 -2.51
N ARG A 72 10.27 5.74 -2.06
CA ARG A 72 9.65 5.59 -0.73
C ARG A 72 10.22 4.37 -0.05
N PHE A 73 10.65 4.50 1.21
CA PHE A 73 11.53 3.53 1.85
C PHE A 73 11.11 3.20 3.26
N VAL A 74 11.10 1.92 3.62
CA VAL A 74 10.99 1.48 5.00
C VAL A 74 12.20 0.66 5.35
N ASP A 75 12.81 0.99 6.49
CA ASP A 75 13.93 0.25 7.04
C ASP A 75 13.38 -0.84 7.97
N GLU A 76 13.50 -2.10 7.54
CA GLU A 76 13.06 -3.27 8.31
C GLU A 76 13.96 -3.54 9.54
N GLY A 77 15.12 -2.88 9.62
CA GLY A 77 16.02 -2.95 10.77
C GLY A 77 15.40 -2.28 12.00
N HIS A 78 15.17 -3.08 13.04
CA HIS A 78 14.47 -2.69 14.28
C HIS A 78 14.92 -1.31 14.82
N GLY A 79 14.10 -0.29 14.64
CA GLY A 79 14.38 1.06 15.14
C GLY A 79 13.63 2.21 14.47
N CYS A 80 13.06 2.00 13.28
CA CYS A 80 12.21 2.99 12.60
C CYS A 80 10.76 2.93 13.12
N THR A 81 10.51 3.66 14.20
CA THR A 81 9.19 3.77 14.82
C THR A 81 8.70 5.21 14.83
N ALA A 82 7.38 5.40 14.80
CA ALA A 82 6.72 6.67 15.02
C ALA A 82 5.72 6.55 16.17
N HIS A 83 5.79 7.42 17.17
CA HIS A 83 4.77 7.49 18.22
C HIS A 83 4.62 8.91 18.75
N VAL A 84 3.47 9.16 19.37
CA VAL A 84 3.13 10.42 20.00
C VAL A 84 3.15 10.25 21.51
N GLU A 85 3.89 11.12 22.18
CA GLU A 85 3.88 11.22 23.64
C GLU A 85 3.27 12.53 24.08
N GLU A 86 2.49 12.49 25.15
CA GLU A 86 1.94 13.68 25.77
C GLU A 86 2.96 14.25 26.77
N PHE A 87 3.31 15.53 26.58
CA PHE A 87 4.15 16.26 27.51
C PHE A 87 3.33 17.35 28.19
N ALA A 88 3.34 17.36 29.52
CA ALA A 88 2.82 18.47 30.31
C ALA A 88 3.89 19.58 30.38
N ASP A 89 3.53 20.78 29.95
CA ASP A 89 4.38 21.97 30.06
C ASP A 89 3.57 23.04 30.81
N GLY A 90 3.57 22.94 32.15
CA GLY A 90 2.66 23.72 33.01
C GLY A 90 1.20 23.26 32.88
N ASP A 91 0.28 24.20 32.64
CA ASP A 91 -1.18 23.96 32.58
C ASP A 91 -1.68 23.54 31.18
N GLN A 92 -0.77 23.32 30.22
CA GLN A 92 -1.10 22.86 28.87
C GLN A 92 -0.37 21.55 28.55
N SER A 93 -1.12 20.53 28.13
CA SER A 93 -0.55 19.33 27.55
C SER A 93 -0.34 19.53 26.05
N ARG A 94 0.86 19.15 25.58
CA ARG A 94 1.20 19.17 24.15
C ARG A 94 1.70 17.80 23.72
N ASN A 95 1.22 17.37 22.56
CA ASN A 95 1.69 16.14 21.94
C ASN A 95 3.04 16.40 21.28
N LYS A 96 4.02 15.54 21.54
CA LYS A 96 5.33 15.51 20.89
C LYS A 96 5.46 14.29 20.01
N LEU A 97 6.11 14.45 18.86
CA LEU A 97 6.40 13.36 17.94
C LEU A 97 7.75 12.73 18.27
N LYS A 98 7.80 11.42 18.50
CA LYS A 98 9.04 10.66 18.50
C LYS A 98 9.07 9.77 17.26
N MET A 99 9.89 10.15 16.29
CA MET A 99 9.97 9.45 15.00
C MET A 99 11.41 9.32 14.51
N VAL A 100 11.85 8.07 14.32
CA VAL A 100 13.10 7.74 13.64
C VAL A 100 12.78 7.51 12.18
N ALA A 101 12.94 8.53 11.34
CA ALA A 101 12.55 8.48 9.93
C ALA A 101 13.38 7.44 9.14
N TYR A 102 14.68 7.33 9.43
CA TYR A 102 15.55 6.33 8.80
C TYR A 102 16.73 5.98 9.74
N SER A 103 17.04 4.70 9.90
CA SER A 103 18.08 4.28 10.86
C SER A 103 19.51 4.58 10.40
N GLY A 104 19.71 4.85 9.10
CA GLY A 104 21.03 4.91 8.48
C GLY A 104 21.55 3.54 8.01
N GLY A 105 20.78 2.47 8.26
CA GLY A 105 21.07 1.08 7.89
C GLY A 105 20.80 0.73 6.42
N ILE A 106 21.06 -0.53 6.07
CA ILE A 106 20.82 -1.04 4.72
C ILE A 106 19.36 -1.47 4.60
N ILE A 107 18.63 -0.86 3.68
CA ILE A 107 17.29 -1.29 3.26
C ILE A 107 17.49 -2.51 2.36
N LYS A 108 17.18 -3.69 2.89
CA LYS A 108 17.40 -4.95 2.16
C LYS A 108 16.32 -5.18 1.11
N ASN A 109 16.68 -5.82 0.01
CA ASN A 109 15.74 -6.34 -0.99
C ASN A 109 14.73 -5.31 -1.53
N HIS A 110 15.10 -4.04 -1.63
CA HIS A 110 14.22 -3.04 -2.22
C HIS A 110 13.88 -3.45 -3.68
N TRP A 111 12.59 -3.52 -4.02
CA TRP A 111 12.11 -4.06 -5.30
C TRP A 111 12.78 -3.47 -6.55
N TYR A 112 13.06 -2.16 -6.55
CA TYR A 112 13.76 -1.47 -7.63
C TYR A 112 15.30 -1.40 -7.44
N TRP A 113 15.77 -0.99 -6.26
CA TRP A 113 17.18 -0.70 -5.99
C TRP A 113 18.00 -1.88 -5.44
N GLY A 114 17.41 -3.05 -5.18
CA GLY A 114 18.09 -4.15 -4.48
C GLY A 114 18.45 -3.76 -3.05
N ASP A 115 19.59 -4.19 -2.54
CA ASP A 115 20.07 -3.69 -1.25
C ASP A 115 20.48 -2.22 -1.38
N LEU A 116 19.76 -1.35 -0.67
CA LEU A 116 19.86 0.10 -0.79
C LEU A 116 20.40 0.71 0.50
N ALA A 117 21.39 1.60 0.37
CA ALA A 117 21.79 2.49 1.45
C ALA A 117 21.68 3.94 1.00
N ILE A 118 21.15 4.81 1.86
CA ILE A 118 21.07 6.24 1.59
C ILE A 118 22.13 6.96 2.43
N ASP A 119 23.06 7.64 1.76
CA ASP A 119 24.14 8.37 2.42
C ASP A 119 23.60 9.64 3.09
N LEU A 120 23.53 9.63 4.43
CA LEU A 120 22.99 10.73 5.20
C LEU A 120 23.86 12.00 5.11
N SER A 121 25.16 11.84 4.84
CA SER A 121 26.07 12.98 4.67
C SER A 121 25.83 13.73 3.35
N GLY A 122 25.29 13.03 2.34
CA GLY A 122 24.94 13.58 1.04
C GLY A 122 23.48 14.00 0.89
N MET A 123 22.65 13.77 1.91
CA MET A 123 21.24 14.12 1.91
C MET A 123 21.02 15.64 2.10
N GLN A 124 20.21 16.21 1.21
CA GLN A 124 19.88 17.63 1.19
C GLN A 124 18.47 17.85 1.72
N PHE A 125 18.31 19.02 2.35
CA PHE A 125 17.08 19.49 2.97
C PHE A 125 16.83 20.91 2.41
N ASP A 126 16.11 20.99 1.30
CA ASP A 126 15.87 22.21 0.53
C ASP A 126 14.58 22.94 0.93
N GLN A 127 13.72 22.32 1.74
CA GLN A 127 12.50 22.90 2.28
C GLN A 127 12.71 23.46 3.69
N ALA A 128 11.93 24.51 4.02
CA ALA A 128 11.89 25.07 5.37
C ALA A 128 11.11 24.19 6.36
N LYS A 129 10.09 23.50 5.85
CA LYS A 129 9.21 22.59 6.60
C LYS A 129 9.06 21.29 5.82
N TYR A 130 8.98 20.19 6.53
CA TYR A 130 8.84 18.85 5.95
C TYR A 130 7.50 18.25 6.37
N PRO A 131 6.68 17.80 5.42
CA PRO A 131 5.39 17.19 5.74
C PRO A 131 5.59 15.80 6.37
N ILE A 132 4.61 15.45 7.21
CA ILE A 132 4.46 14.14 7.83
C ILE A 132 3.11 13.58 7.38
N LEU A 133 3.13 12.45 6.67
CA LEU A 133 1.95 11.85 6.07
C LEU A 133 1.63 10.48 6.69
N ALA A 134 0.44 9.95 6.44
CA ALA A 134 0.14 8.54 6.67
C ALA A 134 0.33 7.77 5.36
N GLU A 135 1.11 6.68 5.38
CA GLU A 135 1.28 5.76 4.24
C GLU A 135 1.71 6.44 2.93
N HIS A 136 2.47 7.54 3.02
CA HIS A 136 2.85 8.39 1.88
C HIS A 136 1.69 8.91 1.02
N ASP A 137 0.49 8.89 1.58
CA ASP A 137 -0.72 9.37 0.93
C ASP A 137 -0.78 10.89 1.12
N THR A 138 -0.68 11.62 0.01
CA THR A 138 -0.76 13.08 0.03
C THR A 138 -2.11 13.57 0.48
N ASP A 139 -3.14 12.73 0.51
CA ASP A 139 -4.45 13.08 1.06
C ASP A 139 -4.53 12.95 2.58
N LYS A 140 -3.71 12.08 3.18
CA LYS A 140 -3.69 11.80 4.62
C LYS A 140 -2.55 12.56 5.33
N LYS A 141 -2.73 13.87 5.52
CA LYS A 141 -1.76 14.72 6.22
C LYS A 141 -1.83 14.50 7.73
N ILE A 142 -0.70 14.20 8.38
CA ILE A 142 -0.60 14.12 9.85
C ILE A 142 -0.09 15.44 10.44
N GLY A 143 0.93 16.02 9.82
CA GLY A 143 1.57 17.22 10.34
C GLY A 143 2.74 17.70 9.51
N PHE A 144 3.58 18.53 10.11
CA PHE A 144 4.85 18.94 9.53
C PHE A 144 5.85 19.29 10.63
N SER A 145 7.15 19.20 10.32
CA SER A 145 8.23 19.61 11.21
C SER A 145 9.18 20.58 10.53
N THR A 146 10.12 21.12 11.29
CA THR A 146 11.35 21.71 10.74
C THR A 146 12.25 20.59 10.17
N LYS A 147 13.45 20.98 9.70
CA LYS A 147 14.44 20.06 9.13
C LYS A 147 14.72 18.85 10.06
N PRO A 148 14.70 17.62 9.52
CA PRO A 148 15.18 16.42 10.22
C PRO A 148 16.61 16.53 10.72
N ILE A 149 16.90 15.88 11.84
CA ILE A 149 18.21 15.89 12.49
C ILE A 149 18.82 14.49 12.48
N ILE A 150 20.15 14.41 12.41
CA ILE A 150 20.89 13.16 12.58
C ILE A 150 21.28 13.08 14.05
N ASN A 151 20.83 12.04 14.75
CA ASN A 151 21.14 11.85 16.17
C ASN A 151 22.54 11.24 16.37
N ASP A 152 22.97 11.13 17.63
CA ASP A 152 24.29 10.58 17.99
C ASP A 152 24.47 9.10 17.57
N LYS A 153 23.37 8.40 17.30
CA LYS A 153 23.39 7.01 16.80
C LYS A 153 23.48 6.93 15.27
N GLY A 154 23.62 8.07 14.57
CA GLY A 154 23.67 8.13 13.12
C GLY A 154 22.32 7.94 12.43
N GLN A 155 21.21 8.07 13.16
CA GLN A 155 19.86 7.90 12.63
C GLN A 155 19.25 9.25 12.25
N LEU A 156 18.48 9.27 11.18
CA LEU A 156 17.65 10.41 10.79
C LEU A 156 16.36 10.42 11.62
N VAL A 157 16.17 11.46 12.42
CA VAL A 157 15.02 11.63 13.32
C VAL A 157 14.25 12.91 13.00
N MET A 158 12.93 12.86 13.14
CA MET A 158 12.08 14.05 13.03
C MET A 158 12.13 14.84 14.35
N PRO A 159 12.12 16.18 14.31
CA PRO A 159 12.06 17.02 15.51
C PRO A 159 10.83 16.73 16.38
N GLU A 160 11.03 16.73 17.71
CA GLU A 160 9.95 16.41 18.66
C GLU A 160 8.78 17.40 18.64
N ASN A 161 9.06 18.66 18.27
CA ASN A 161 8.11 19.75 18.20
C ASN A 161 7.39 19.85 16.84
N ALA A 162 7.13 18.71 16.19
CA ALA A 162 6.31 18.66 15.00
C ALA A 162 4.92 19.26 15.27
N THR A 163 4.38 19.97 14.29
CA THR A 163 3.03 20.53 14.33
C THR A 163 2.06 19.54 13.73
N PHE A 164 1.10 19.07 14.54
CA PHE A 164 -0.02 18.26 14.06
C PHE A 164 -1.08 19.14 13.42
N VAL A 165 -1.66 18.68 12.30
CA VAL A 165 -2.80 19.35 11.65
C VAL A 165 -4.10 18.68 12.07
N ASP A 166 -5.22 19.40 11.96
CA ASP A 166 -6.54 18.88 12.36
C ASP A 166 -7.21 18.09 11.22
N THR A 167 -6.71 16.88 10.98
CA THR A 167 -7.24 15.92 10.00
C THR A 167 -7.64 14.63 10.70
N GLU A 168 -8.47 13.82 10.04
CA GLU A 168 -8.84 12.50 10.57
C GLU A 168 -7.62 11.61 10.81
N ALA A 169 -6.71 11.50 9.83
CA ALA A 169 -5.49 10.73 9.93
C ALA A 169 -4.58 11.20 11.09
N SER A 170 -4.48 12.51 11.31
CA SER A 170 -3.71 13.07 12.43
C SER A 170 -4.31 12.73 13.78
N ARG A 171 -5.64 12.82 13.92
CA ARG A 171 -6.34 12.49 15.17
C ARG A 171 -6.26 11.00 15.47
N GLU A 172 -6.44 10.15 14.46
CA GLU A 172 -6.30 8.70 14.56
C GLU A 172 -4.87 8.32 14.99
N PHE A 173 -3.85 8.83 14.28
CA PHE A 173 -2.45 8.57 14.62
C PHE A 173 -2.12 8.97 16.07
N GLN A 174 -2.54 10.16 16.50
CA GLN A 174 -2.32 10.63 17.87
C GLN A 174 -3.04 9.76 18.90
N LYS A 175 -4.28 9.35 18.62
CA LYS A 175 -5.06 8.48 19.51
C LYS A 175 -4.43 7.09 19.63
N LEU A 176 -4.22 6.41 18.51
CA LEU A 176 -3.68 5.05 18.48
C LEU A 176 -2.24 4.98 19.00
N SER A 177 -1.45 6.03 18.77
CA SER A 177 -0.12 6.14 19.39
C SER A 177 -0.18 6.16 20.91
N LYS A 178 -1.15 6.87 21.51
CA LYS A 178 -1.35 6.89 22.97
C LYS A 178 -1.83 5.53 23.51
N GLU A 179 -2.55 4.77 22.69
CA GLU A 179 -2.95 3.39 22.99
C GLU A 179 -1.79 2.38 22.84
N GLY A 180 -0.63 2.82 22.35
CA GLY A 180 0.56 1.99 22.17
C GLY A 180 0.61 1.24 20.84
N PHE A 181 -0.14 1.69 19.82
CA PHE A 181 -0.11 1.08 18.50
C PHE A 181 1.32 1.18 17.89
N PRO A 182 1.89 0.06 17.40
CA PRO A 182 3.30 -0.01 17.01
C PRO A 182 3.55 0.51 15.59
N TYR A 183 3.33 1.81 15.35
CA TYR A 183 3.59 2.41 14.05
C TYR A 183 5.07 2.37 13.68
N GLN A 184 5.31 2.04 12.41
CA GLN A 184 6.61 2.19 11.76
C GLN A 184 6.70 3.55 11.07
N SER A 185 7.90 3.89 10.63
CA SER A 185 8.20 5.12 9.91
C SER A 185 8.85 4.82 8.57
N SER A 186 8.64 5.76 7.65
CA SER A 186 9.11 5.69 6.28
C SER A 186 9.56 7.06 5.81
N ILE A 187 10.36 7.11 4.75
CA ILE A 187 10.79 8.37 4.12
C ILE A 187 10.61 8.32 2.62
N SER A 188 10.33 9.47 2.03
CA SER A 188 10.46 9.70 0.60
C SER A 188 11.61 10.65 0.31
N ALA A 189 12.49 10.23 -0.59
CA ALA A 189 13.64 11.01 -1.02
C ALA A 189 13.87 10.86 -2.52
N ARG A 190 14.41 11.89 -3.16
CA ARG A 190 14.78 11.89 -4.58
C ARG A 190 16.29 11.70 -4.73
N PRO A 191 16.78 10.75 -5.53
CA PRO A 191 18.20 10.60 -5.77
C PRO A 191 18.72 11.73 -6.68
N LEU A 192 19.92 12.21 -6.40
CA LEU A 192 20.70 13.10 -7.26
C LEU A 192 21.96 12.41 -7.79
N SER A 193 22.52 11.50 -7.00
CA SER A 193 23.68 10.69 -7.35
C SER A 193 23.52 9.28 -6.81
N VAL A 194 23.56 8.29 -7.69
CA VAL A 194 23.44 6.87 -7.37
C VAL A 194 24.76 6.17 -7.72
N GLU A 195 25.26 5.37 -6.81
CA GLU A 195 26.40 4.47 -6.99
C GLU A 195 25.86 3.04 -6.99
N ARG A 196 25.96 2.33 -8.11
CA ARG A 196 25.51 0.95 -8.27
C ARG A 196 26.68 0.01 -8.00
N LEU A 197 26.50 -0.92 -7.06
CA LEU A 197 27.49 -1.94 -6.75
C LEU A 197 27.11 -3.23 -7.47
N GLU A 198 27.97 -3.69 -8.37
CA GLU A 198 27.85 -5.02 -8.98
C GLU A 198 28.24 -6.12 -7.99
N GLU A 199 27.93 -7.37 -8.32
CA GLU A 199 28.32 -8.53 -7.52
C GLU A 199 29.83 -8.52 -7.21
N GLY A 200 30.16 -8.77 -5.95
CA GLY A 200 31.55 -8.76 -5.46
C GLY A 200 32.14 -7.37 -5.17
N ALA A 201 31.50 -6.29 -5.61
CA ALA A 201 31.88 -4.93 -5.21
C ALA A 201 31.47 -4.64 -3.76
N LYS A 202 32.18 -3.71 -3.11
CA LYS A 202 31.89 -3.25 -1.74
C LYS A 202 32.12 -1.77 -1.63
N ALA A 203 31.30 -1.09 -0.83
CA ALA A 203 31.51 0.30 -0.50
C ALA A 203 31.02 0.64 0.91
N GLU A 204 31.65 1.64 1.53
CA GLU A 204 31.26 2.14 2.84
C GLU A 204 30.26 3.30 2.72
N VAL A 205 29.26 3.30 3.60
CA VAL A 205 28.20 4.31 3.70
C VAL A 205 27.65 4.32 5.12
N ASN A 206 27.50 5.51 5.73
CA ASN A 206 27.03 5.68 7.11
C ASN A 206 27.79 4.83 8.16
N GLY A 207 29.06 4.48 7.90
CA GLY A 207 29.86 3.59 8.76
C GLY A 207 29.58 2.09 8.60
N ILE A 208 28.76 1.70 7.61
CA ILE A 208 28.42 0.31 7.28
C ILE A 208 29.01 -0.04 5.90
N THR A 209 29.48 -1.27 5.73
CA THR A 209 29.90 -1.79 4.43
C THR A 209 28.72 -2.44 3.70
N LEU A 210 28.29 -1.84 2.58
CA LEU A 210 27.37 -2.47 1.63
C LEU A 210 28.15 -3.37 0.68
N LYS A 211 27.68 -4.61 0.51
CA LYS A 211 28.19 -5.56 -0.49
C LYS A 211 27.23 -5.58 -1.67
N GLY A 212 27.74 -5.56 -2.90
CA GLY A 212 26.92 -5.72 -4.08
C GLY A 212 26.38 -7.16 -4.21
N PRO A 213 25.25 -7.38 -4.90
CA PRO A 213 24.55 -6.39 -5.74
C PRO A 213 23.69 -5.41 -4.93
N GLY A 214 23.83 -4.11 -5.18
CA GLY A 214 23.10 -3.08 -4.44
C GLY A 214 23.28 -1.66 -4.97
N SER A 215 22.66 -0.69 -4.31
CA SER A 215 22.73 0.73 -4.65
C SER A 215 23.03 1.60 -3.44
N ILE A 216 23.81 2.65 -3.65
CA ILE A 216 24.07 3.70 -2.67
C ILE A 216 23.61 5.02 -3.25
N TRP A 217 22.69 5.70 -2.57
CA TRP A 217 22.35 7.07 -2.89
C TRP A 217 23.34 8.01 -2.22
N ARG A 218 24.42 8.35 -2.94
CA ARG A 218 25.47 9.25 -2.46
C ARG A 218 25.01 10.69 -2.29
N LYS A 219 24.00 11.10 -3.05
CA LYS A 219 23.32 12.39 -2.88
C LYS A 219 21.84 12.21 -3.12
N SER A 220 21.02 12.79 -2.26
CA SER A 220 19.57 12.76 -2.36
C SER A 220 18.96 14.05 -1.80
N VAL A 221 17.70 14.31 -2.13
CA VAL A 221 16.88 15.38 -1.55
C VAL A 221 15.78 14.72 -0.75
N PHE A 222 15.71 15.02 0.55
CA PHE A 222 14.64 14.55 1.42
C PHE A 222 13.33 15.27 1.07
N ARG A 223 12.22 14.55 0.93
CA ARG A 223 10.92 15.13 0.59
C ARG A 223 9.94 15.10 1.75
N GLU A 224 9.73 13.92 2.34
CA GLU A 224 8.77 13.75 3.43
C GLU A 224 9.14 12.57 4.34
N ALA A 225 8.46 12.51 5.50
CA ALA A 225 8.43 11.34 6.36
C ALA A 225 6.99 10.84 6.51
N SER A 226 6.79 9.53 6.55
CA SER A 226 5.47 8.93 6.67
C SER A 226 5.37 7.99 7.86
N VAL A 227 4.21 7.98 8.50
CA VAL A 227 3.80 6.96 9.47
C VAL A 227 3.20 5.79 8.68
N ALA A 228 3.69 4.58 8.91
CA ALA A 228 3.28 3.38 8.20
C ALA A 228 2.91 2.25 9.17
N LEU A 229 1.92 1.43 8.82
CA LEU A 229 1.50 0.25 9.57
C LEU A 229 2.45 -0.92 9.33
N PHE A 230 2.78 -1.16 8.07
CA PHE A 230 3.72 -2.17 7.64
C PHE A 230 4.79 -1.50 6.79
N GLY A 231 6.05 -1.84 7.08
CA GLY A 231 7.12 -1.64 6.14
C GLY A 231 6.82 -2.30 4.81
N TRP A 232 7.54 -1.90 3.74
CA TRP A 232 7.35 -2.39 2.38
C TRP A 232 6.87 -3.85 2.34
N ASP A 233 5.56 -4.05 2.22
CA ASP A 233 5.00 -5.38 2.08
C ASP A 233 5.05 -5.75 0.60
N ARG A 234 5.73 -6.87 0.33
CA ARG A 234 5.87 -7.50 -1.00
C ARG A 234 4.53 -7.76 -1.69
N GLN A 235 3.41 -7.81 -0.95
CA GLN A 235 2.07 -8.05 -1.49
C GLN A 235 1.12 -6.85 -1.44
N THR A 236 1.47 -5.75 -0.77
CA THR A 236 0.56 -4.62 -0.68
C THR A 236 0.70 -3.71 -1.90
N SER A 237 -0.15 -3.94 -2.90
CA SER A 237 -0.42 -3.00 -3.99
C SER A 237 -1.32 -1.84 -3.53
N ALA A 238 -1.01 -1.23 -2.38
CA ALA A 238 -1.72 -0.04 -1.95
C ALA A 238 -1.51 1.04 -3.01
N SER A 239 -2.60 1.68 -3.43
CA SER A 239 -2.64 2.85 -4.32
C SER A 239 -1.67 3.97 -3.92
N ALA A 240 -1.22 3.97 -2.66
CA ALA A 240 -0.08 4.75 -2.18
C ALA A 240 1.17 4.60 -3.06
N PHE A 241 1.45 3.44 -3.67
CA PHE A 241 2.59 3.26 -4.57
C PHE A 241 2.18 3.34 -6.04
N SER A 242 1.50 4.42 -6.44
CA SER A 242 1.14 4.60 -7.85
C SER A 242 2.38 4.38 -8.74
N ARG A 243 2.22 3.51 -9.73
CA ARG A 243 3.24 3.16 -10.72
C ARG A 243 3.37 4.25 -11.79
N GLU A 244 2.87 5.45 -11.55
CA GLU A 244 3.05 6.54 -12.49
C GLU A 244 4.55 6.85 -12.58
N PRO A 245 5.15 6.65 -13.76
CA PRO A 245 6.55 6.93 -13.95
C PRO A 245 6.76 8.43 -13.79
N ILE A 246 7.77 8.80 -13.00
CA ILE A 246 8.25 10.16 -12.89
C ILE A 246 9.61 10.20 -13.57
N GLU A 247 9.80 11.13 -14.50
CA GLU A 247 11.09 11.39 -15.10
C GLU A 247 12.01 12.07 -14.07
N LEU A 248 13.13 11.41 -13.76
CA LEU A 248 14.14 11.94 -12.86
C LEU A 248 15.51 11.94 -13.54
N GLU A 249 16.18 13.09 -13.50
CA GLU A 249 17.61 13.19 -13.81
C GLU A 249 18.44 12.94 -12.54
N PHE A 250 19.36 11.97 -12.61
CA PHE A 250 20.39 11.75 -11.60
C PHE A 250 21.69 11.24 -12.25
N SER A 251 22.83 11.43 -11.57
CA SER A 251 24.10 10.85 -12.02
C SER A 251 24.26 9.43 -11.47
N GLU A 252 24.48 8.45 -12.34
CA GLU A 252 24.76 7.08 -11.93
C GLU A 252 26.25 6.75 -12.09
N THR A 253 26.81 5.97 -11.17
CA THR A 253 28.17 5.44 -11.27
C THR A 253 28.14 3.96 -10.95
N VAL A 254 28.53 3.12 -11.90
CA VAL A 254 28.58 1.66 -11.71
C VAL A 254 29.97 1.28 -11.24
N ILE A 255 30.05 0.59 -10.11
CA ILE A 255 31.29 0.04 -9.57
C ILE A 255 31.28 -1.47 -9.82
N THR A 256 32.10 -1.89 -10.77
CA THR A 256 32.38 -3.30 -11.02
C THR A 256 33.44 -3.80 -10.02
N ALA A 257 33.36 -5.08 -9.65
CA ALA A 257 34.46 -5.73 -8.94
C ALA A 257 35.78 -5.51 -9.72
N PRO A 258 36.93 -5.33 -9.03
CA PRO A 258 38.22 -5.30 -9.69
C PRO A 258 38.38 -6.56 -10.55
N PRO A 259 38.91 -6.48 -11.79
CA PRO A 259 39.15 -7.67 -12.58
C PRO A 259 40.06 -8.61 -11.79
N GLU A 260 39.63 -9.86 -11.63
CA GLU A 260 40.45 -10.92 -11.09
C GLU A 260 41.78 -10.92 -11.86
N ARG A 261 42.87 -10.59 -11.17
CA ARG A 261 44.20 -10.85 -11.71
C ARG A 261 44.39 -12.35 -11.62
N ASP A 262 44.68 -13.00 -12.75
CA ASP A 262 45.17 -14.37 -12.83
C ASP A 262 46.25 -14.61 -11.77
N TYR A 263 45.85 -15.15 -10.63
CA TYR A 263 46.77 -15.47 -9.55
C TYR A 263 47.26 -16.89 -9.81
N LYS A 264 48.42 -17.02 -10.47
CA LYS A 264 49.18 -18.27 -10.42
C LYS A 264 49.58 -18.50 -8.97
N PRO A 265 49.25 -19.66 -8.35
CA PRO A 265 49.50 -19.88 -6.93
C PRO A 265 51.01 -19.90 -6.68
N ARG A 266 51.49 -18.92 -5.89
CA ARG A 266 52.86 -18.93 -5.37
C ARG A 266 52.85 -19.72 -4.06
N LYS A 267 53.63 -20.80 -4.03
CA LYS A 267 53.82 -21.63 -2.83
C LYS A 267 54.34 -20.79 -1.66
N GLN A 268 53.67 -21.03 -0.53
CA GLN A 268 54.09 -20.91 0.87
C GLN A 268 54.46 -19.52 1.43
N GLY A 269 53.63 -19.09 2.37
CA GLY A 269 53.98 -18.31 3.55
C GLY A 269 52.87 -18.52 4.58
N LYS A 270 53.21 -19.10 5.74
CA LYS A 270 52.28 -19.45 6.84
C LYS A 270 51.51 -18.21 7.30
N GLU A 271 50.18 -18.26 7.20
CA GLU A 271 49.28 -17.60 8.13
C GLU A 271 48.58 -18.68 8.96
N VAL A 272 48.73 -18.59 10.28
CA VAL A 272 48.04 -19.44 11.23
C VAL A 272 46.59 -18.99 11.24
N ASN A 273 45.71 -19.75 10.59
CA ASN A 273 44.27 -19.57 10.64
C ASN A 273 43.72 -20.63 11.60
N MET A 274 43.27 -20.22 12.78
CA MET A 274 42.55 -21.11 13.71
C MET A 274 41.09 -21.27 13.25
N SER A 275 40.91 -22.00 12.17
CA SER A 275 39.61 -22.56 11.79
C SER A 275 39.86 -24.00 11.37
N MET A 276 39.52 -24.96 12.24
CA MET A 276 39.55 -26.38 11.87
C MET A 276 38.62 -26.60 10.68
N ASN A 277 39.09 -27.33 9.69
CA ASN A 277 38.28 -27.72 8.54
C ASN A 277 37.38 -28.92 8.92
N LEU A 278 36.19 -29.01 8.32
CA LEU A 278 35.16 -30.03 8.61
C LEU A 278 35.67 -31.47 8.45
N GLU A 279 36.68 -31.67 7.61
CA GLU A 279 37.31 -32.97 7.36
C GLU A 279 38.26 -33.40 8.50
N GLU A 280 39.01 -32.47 9.09
CA GLU A 280 39.90 -32.75 10.23
C GLU A 280 39.11 -33.01 11.52
N LEU A 281 37.94 -32.37 11.68
CA LEU A 281 37.04 -32.58 12.82
C LEU A 281 36.43 -33.99 12.85
N LYS A 282 36.13 -34.54 11.66
CA LYS A 282 35.61 -35.91 11.49
C LYS A 282 36.66 -36.98 11.78
N GLU A 283 37.93 -36.72 11.49
CA GLU A 283 39.03 -37.64 11.80
C GLU A 283 39.42 -37.63 13.29
N GLN A 284 39.42 -36.46 13.94
CA GLN A 284 39.94 -36.33 15.31
C GLN A 284 38.88 -36.55 16.40
N HIS A 285 37.61 -36.23 16.15
CA HIS A 285 36.54 -36.34 17.14
C HIS A 285 35.19 -36.80 16.53
N PRO A 286 35.09 -38.07 16.10
CA PRO A 286 33.86 -38.59 15.49
C PRO A 286 32.63 -38.53 16.41
N GLU A 287 32.82 -38.63 17.73
CA GLU A 287 31.73 -38.54 18.72
C GLU A 287 31.11 -37.14 18.81
N LEU A 288 31.91 -36.08 18.64
CA LEU A 288 31.43 -34.70 18.65
C LEU A 288 30.63 -34.37 17.38
N VAL A 289 31.01 -34.93 16.23
CA VAL A 289 30.27 -34.74 14.97
C VAL A 289 28.87 -35.34 15.06
N VAL A 290 28.75 -36.55 15.62
CA VAL A 290 27.44 -37.20 15.82
C VAL A 290 26.56 -36.39 16.76
N GLN A 291 27.12 -35.87 17.87
CA GLN A 291 26.35 -35.02 18.79
C GLN A 291 25.93 -33.69 18.15
N ILE A 292 26.75 -33.10 17.28
CA ILE A 292 26.41 -31.87 16.56
C ILE A 292 25.33 -32.14 15.51
N GLU A 293 25.39 -33.25 14.78
CA GLU A 293 24.36 -33.65 13.81
C GLU A 293 23.03 -33.98 14.50
N GLU A 294 23.05 -34.69 15.64
CA GLU A 294 21.86 -34.97 16.45
C GLU A 294 21.27 -33.70 17.07
N ALA A 295 22.11 -32.80 17.59
CA ALA A 295 21.65 -31.52 18.13
C ALA A 295 21.11 -30.59 17.03
N ALA A 296 21.73 -30.56 15.85
CA ALA A 296 21.27 -29.76 14.72
C ALA A 296 19.96 -30.29 14.14
N THR A 297 19.80 -31.62 14.05
CA THR A 297 18.56 -32.24 13.58
C THR A 297 17.43 -32.11 14.61
N ALA A 298 17.73 -32.21 15.92
CA ALA A 298 16.77 -31.94 16.99
C ALA A 298 16.33 -30.47 17.03
N ALA A 299 17.26 -29.53 16.84
CA ALA A 299 16.94 -28.10 16.77
C ALA A 299 16.15 -27.75 15.51
N ALA A 300 16.51 -28.32 14.35
CA ALA A 300 15.79 -28.10 13.10
C ALA A 300 14.37 -28.69 13.17
N THR A 301 14.21 -29.93 13.68
CA THR A 301 12.89 -30.55 13.82
C THR A 301 12.01 -29.79 14.81
N ALA A 302 12.56 -29.28 15.92
CA ALA A 302 11.82 -28.43 16.85
C ALA A 302 11.36 -27.11 16.19
N ALA A 303 12.24 -26.41 15.49
CA ALA A 303 11.91 -25.18 14.77
C ALA A 303 10.85 -25.41 13.69
N PHE A 304 10.98 -26.49 12.91
CA PHE A 304 9.99 -26.85 11.89
C PHE A 304 8.64 -27.27 12.48
N THR A 305 8.59 -27.88 13.67
CA THR A 305 7.32 -28.22 14.32
C THR A 305 6.55 -27.00 14.82
N GLU A 306 7.25 -25.97 15.30
CA GLU A 306 6.60 -24.71 15.69
C GLU A 306 6.09 -23.93 14.47
N GLU A 307 6.92 -23.79 13.42
CA GLU A 307 6.51 -23.12 12.18
C GLU A 307 5.34 -23.85 11.50
N LYS A 308 5.36 -25.19 11.49
CA LYS A 308 4.26 -25.98 10.92
C LYS A 308 2.95 -25.76 11.69
N LYS A 309 3.00 -25.68 13.02
CA LYS A 309 1.82 -25.45 13.86
C LYS A 309 1.24 -24.04 13.64
N ASP A 310 2.10 -23.04 13.48
CA ASP A 310 1.69 -21.67 13.16
C ASP A 310 1.03 -21.59 11.77
N LEU A 311 1.61 -22.26 10.76
CA LEU A 311 1.04 -22.34 9.42
C LEU A 311 -0.31 -23.09 9.39
N GLU A 312 -0.44 -24.19 10.13
CA GLU A 312 -1.71 -24.92 10.24
C GLU A 312 -2.80 -24.07 10.92
N SER A 313 -2.45 -23.28 11.93
CA SER A 313 -3.37 -22.32 12.58
C SER A 313 -3.84 -21.24 11.61
N LYS A 314 -2.91 -20.62 10.89
CA LYS A 314 -3.22 -19.58 9.89
C LYS A 314 -4.08 -20.12 8.74
N LEU A 315 -3.85 -21.36 8.31
CA LEU A 315 -4.69 -22.00 7.30
C LEU A 315 -6.11 -22.23 7.80
N ALA A 316 -6.28 -22.68 9.04
CA ALA A 316 -7.60 -22.87 9.64
C ALA A 316 -8.37 -21.54 9.79
N GLU A 317 -7.69 -20.47 10.22
CA GLU A 317 -8.26 -19.13 10.31
C GLU A 317 -8.67 -18.58 8.94
N ALA A 318 -7.82 -18.73 7.93
CA ALA A 318 -8.12 -18.32 6.56
C ALA A 318 -9.30 -19.10 5.96
N GLN A 319 -9.39 -20.41 6.23
CA GLN A 319 -10.53 -21.23 5.82
C GLN A 319 -11.83 -20.78 6.51
N ALA A 320 -11.78 -20.49 7.81
CA ALA A 320 -12.95 -19.99 8.55
C ALA A 320 -13.40 -18.61 8.02
N ALA A 321 -12.46 -17.70 7.75
CA ALA A 321 -12.74 -16.38 7.18
C ALA A 321 -13.37 -16.47 5.78
N ASN A 322 -12.89 -17.38 4.92
CA ASN A 322 -13.47 -17.61 3.60
C ASN A 322 -14.91 -18.13 3.67
N VAL A 323 -15.21 -19.01 4.64
CA VAL A 323 -16.59 -19.50 4.85
C VAL A 323 -17.51 -18.37 5.31
N ASP A 324 -17.05 -17.49 6.19
CA ASP A 324 -17.81 -16.33 6.65
C ASP A 324 -18.06 -15.31 5.53
N GLN A 325 -17.04 -15.00 4.73
CA GLN A 325 -17.18 -14.14 3.56
C GLN A 325 -18.14 -14.73 2.53
N GLY A 326 -18.08 -16.04 2.28
CA GLY A 326 -19.01 -16.73 1.39
C GLY A 326 -20.47 -16.62 1.85
N LYS A 327 -20.73 -16.71 3.16
CA LYS A 327 -22.08 -16.51 3.71
C LYS A 327 -22.59 -15.09 3.50
N LYS A 328 -21.74 -14.08 3.78
CA LYS A 328 -22.08 -12.66 3.57
C LYS A 328 -22.36 -12.33 2.11
N LEU A 329 -21.57 -12.88 1.19
CA LEU A 329 -21.79 -12.71 -0.25
C LEU A 329 -23.15 -13.28 -0.67
N LEU A 330 -23.47 -14.50 -0.22
CA LEU A 330 -24.73 -15.16 -0.54
C LEU A 330 -25.95 -14.43 0.06
N GLU A 331 -25.80 -13.80 1.23
CA GLU A 331 -26.83 -12.92 1.81
C GLU A 331 -27.02 -11.64 1.00
N LEU A 332 -25.94 -11.03 0.51
CA LEU A 332 -26.00 -9.84 -0.34
C LEU A 332 -26.63 -10.16 -1.70
N GLU A 333 -26.23 -11.24 -2.35
CA GLU A 333 -26.82 -11.69 -3.62
C GLU A 333 -28.32 -11.95 -3.48
N LYS A 334 -28.75 -12.62 -2.40
CA LYS A 334 -30.18 -12.79 -2.09
C LYS A 334 -30.90 -11.47 -1.92
N ARG A 335 -30.28 -10.50 -1.23
CA ARG A 335 -30.88 -9.18 -1.01
C ARG A 335 -31.02 -8.39 -2.31
N GLU A 336 -30.02 -8.47 -3.18
CA GLU A 336 -30.07 -7.82 -4.49
C GLU A 336 -31.12 -8.46 -5.39
N ALA A 337 -31.19 -9.79 -5.44
CA ALA A 337 -32.23 -10.52 -6.19
C ALA A 337 -33.65 -10.12 -5.73
N LEU A 338 -33.88 -10.06 -4.42
CA LEU A 338 -35.16 -9.60 -3.86
C LEU A 338 -35.46 -8.13 -4.17
N ARG A 339 -34.44 -7.26 -4.23
CA ARG A 339 -34.63 -5.86 -4.63
C ARG A 339 -35.04 -5.78 -6.10
N THR A 340 -34.33 -6.47 -6.99
CA THR A 340 -34.63 -6.47 -8.42
C THR A 340 -36.02 -7.04 -8.72
N GLU A 341 -36.43 -8.10 -8.02
CA GLU A 341 -37.78 -8.67 -8.17
C GLU A 341 -38.86 -7.68 -7.71
N LYS A 342 -38.63 -6.96 -6.60
CA LYS A 342 -39.55 -5.91 -6.14
C LYS A 342 -39.64 -4.74 -7.09
N GLU A 343 -38.53 -4.34 -7.70
CA GLU A 343 -38.49 -3.27 -8.71
C GLU A 343 -39.28 -3.68 -9.95
N LEU A 344 -39.08 -4.90 -10.47
CA LEU A 344 -39.83 -5.45 -11.60
C LEU A 344 -41.32 -5.56 -11.32
N LEU A 345 -41.71 -6.00 -10.13
CA LEU A 345 -43.10 -6.05 -9.70
C LEU A 345 -43.72 -4.65 -9.62
N ALA A 346 -42.99 -3.66 -9.11
CA ALA A 346 -43.45 -2.29 -9.04
C ALA A 346 -43.64 -1.67 -10.43
N GLU A 347 -42.70 -1.93 -11.35
CA GLU A 347 -42.81 -1.51 -12.76
C GLU A 347 -44.01 -2.17 -13.45
N ALA A 348 -44.17 -3.48 -13.30
CA ALA A 348 -45.30 -4.21 -13.87
C ALA A 348 -46.65 -3.70 -13.35
N ASN A 349 -46.75 -3.44 -12.04
CA ASN A 349 -47.94 -2.87 -11.42
C ASN A 349 -48.23 -1.44 -11.91
N ALA A 350 -47.19 -0.62 -12.10
CA ALA A 350 -47.34 0.73 -12.64
C ALA A 350 -47.90 0.71 -14.07
N VAL A 351 -47.43 -0.22 -14.91
CA VAL A 351 -47.96 -0.41 -16.27
C VAL A 351 -49.42 -0.86 -16.24
N TRP A 352 -49.76 -1.83 -15.38
CA TRP A 352 -51.14 -2.27 -15.18
C TRP A 352 -52.07 -1.13 -14.75
N LEU A 353 -51.66 -0.32 -13.77
CA LEU A 353 -52.45 0.81 -13.28
C LEU A 353 -52.64 1.90 -14.35
N ASP A 354 -51.60 2.21 -15.13
CA ASP A 354 -51.71 3.16 -16.24
C ASP A 354 -52.71 2.69 -17.30
N LYS A 355 -52.72 1.40 -17.63
CA LYS A 355 -53.64 0.84 -18.64
C LYS A 355 -55.07 0.69 -18.11
N LEU A 356 -55.24 0.23 -16.88
CA LEU A 356 -56.56 0.08 -16.26
C LEU A 356 -57.24 1.42 -16.01
N SER A 357 -56.49 2.46 -15.62
CA SER A 357 -57.04 3.82 -15.44
C SER A 357 -57.60 4.44 -16.74
N LYS A 358 -57.16 3.94 -17.90
CA LYS A 358 -57.62 4.38 -19.23
C LYS A 358 -58.71 3.46 -19.80
N SER A 359 -58.99 2.34 -19.14
CA SER A 359 -60.01 1.37 -19.55
C SER A 359 -61.38 1.72 -18.99
N SER A 360 -62.42 1.09 -19.55
CA SER A 360 -63.81 1.21 -19.08
C SER A 360 -64.17 0.18 -17.98
N ILE A 361 -63.19 -0.58 -17.50
CA ILE A 361 -63.37 -1.61 -16.46
C ILE A 361 -63.57 -0.93 -15.09
N PRO A 362 -64.61 -1.30 -14.31
CA PRO A 362 -64.80 -0.75 -12.96
C PRO A 362 -63.68 -1.17 -11.99
N ASP A 363 -63.22 -0.25 -11.14
CA ASP A 363 -62.12 -0.44 -10.16
C ASP A 363 -62.25 -1.73 -9.32
N ARG A 364 -63.48 -2.09 -8.94
CA ARG A 364 -63.78 -3.31 -8.16
C ARG A 364 -63.38 -4.63 -8.87
N MET A 365 -63.06 -4.57 -10.16
CA MET A 365 -62.67 -5.72 -10.97
C MET A 365 -61.17 -5.79 -11.23
N PHE A 366 -60.39 -4.76 -10.85
CA PHE A 366 -58.94 -4.73 -11.11
C PHE A 366 -58.21 -5.93 -10.47
N ASP A 367 -58.60 -6.31 -9.25
CA ASP A 367 -58.05 -7.48 -8.55
C ASP A 367 -58.29 -8.82 -9.28
N LYS A 368 -59.26 -8.88 -10.20
CA LYS A 368 -59.56 -10.07 -11.00
C LYS A 368 -58.87 -10.09 -12.36
N VAL A 369 -58.56 -8.91 -12.90
CA VAL A 369 -57.97 -8.72 -14.23
C VAL A 369 -56.44 -8.76 -14.15
N MET A 370 -55.83 -8.11 -13.15
CA MET A 370 -54.36 -8.05 -13.01
C MET A 370 -53.67 -9.44 -12.96
N PRO A 371 -54.21 -10.47 -12.29
CA PRO A 371 -53.55 -11.79 -12.23
C PRO A 371 -53.53 -12.57 -13.56
N GLN A 372 -54.29 -12.14 -14.58
CA GLN A 372 -54.42 -12.88 -15.85
C GLN A 372 -53.14 -12.80 -16.70
N VAL A 373 -52.43 -11.67 -16.66
CA VAL A 373 -51.15 -11.49 -17.37
C VAL A 373 -50.02 -11.37 -16.37
N LYS A 374 -49.25 -12.45 -16.22
CA LYS A 374 -48.08 -12.49 -15.34
C LYS A 374 -46.87 -11.84 -16.01
N HIS A 375 -46.26 -10.89 -15.32
CA HIS A 375 -45.04 -10.21 -15.77
C HIS A 375 -43.85 -11.16 -15.99
N ASP A 376 -43.75 -12.29 -15.27
CA ASP A 376 -42.70 -13.31 -15.40
C ASP A 376 -42.46 -13.77 -16.85
N GLY A 377 -43.53 -13.84 -17.67
CA GLY A 377 -43.45 -14.25 -19.07
C GLY A 377 -42.83 -13.21 -20.01
N PHE A 378 -42.62 -11.99 -19.52
CA PHE A 378 -42.16 -10.82 -20.27
C PHE A 378 -40.85 -10.24 -19.72
N VAL A 379 -40.22 -10.91 -18.75
CA VAL A 379 -38.90 -10.53 -18.23
C VAL A 379 -37.82 -11.27 -19.02
N LYS A 380 -36.87 -10.52 -19.57
CA LYS A 380 -35.66 -11.06 -20.20
C LYS A 380 -34.44 -10.35 -19.63
N ASP A 381 -33.44 -11.12 -19.21
CA ASP A 381 -32.20 -10.61 -18.62
C ASP A 381 -32.44 -9.63 -17.44
N SER A 382 -33.41 -9.94 -16.58
CA SER A 382 -33.84 -9.09 -15.44
C SER A 382 -34.38 -7.71 -15.82
N VAL A 383 -34.83 -7.53 -17.06
CA VAL A 383 -35.49 -6.33 -17.55
C VAL A 383 -36.88 -6.70 -18.10
N LEU A 384 -37.90 -5.95 -17.71
CA LEU A 384 -39.26 -6.13 -18.21
C LEU A 384 -39.38 -5.57 -19.62
N ASP A 385 -39.82 -6.38 -20.58
CA ASP A 385 -40.21 -5.90 -21.90
C ASP A 385 -41.57 -5.19 -21.82
N VAL A 386 -41.53 -3.90 -21.50
CA VAL A 386 -42.71 -3.06 -21.30
C VAL A 386 -43.60 -3.02 -22.54
N ALA A 387 -43.04 -3.13 -23.74
CA ALA A 387 -43.81 -3.05 -24.99
C ALA A 387 -44.63 -4.32 -25.22
N ALA A 388 -43.99 -5.50 -25.10
CA ALA A 388 -44.68 -6.78 -25.23
C ALA A 388 -45.69 -6.98 -24.08
N PHE A 389 -45.32 -6.60 -22.86
CA PHE A 389 -46.20 -6.70 -21.69
C PHE A 389 -47.43 -5.79 -21.81
N SER A 390 -47.26 -4.55 -22.26
CA SER A 390 -48.37 -3.62 -22.49
C SER A 390 -49.35 -4.14 -23.55
N GLN A 391 -48.87 -4.75 -24.63
CA GLN A 391 -49.72 -5.31 -25.68
C GLN A 391 -50.55 -6.50 -25.17
N ALA A 392 -49.96 -7.35 -24.32
CA ALA A 392 -50.68 -8.46 -23.70
C ALA A 392 -51.77 -7.96 -22.72
N ILE A 393 -51.47 -6.91 -21.94
CA ILE A 393 -52.44 -6.25 -21.05
C ILE A 393 -53.60 -5.65 -21.86
N GLU A 394 -53.32 -4.95 -22.95
CA GLU A 394 -54.35 -4.33 -23.79
C GLU A 394 -55.27 -5.37 -24.43
N ALA A 395 -54.73 -6.51 -24.88
CA ALA A 395 -55.51 -7.61 -25.41
C ALA A 395 -56.45 -8.21 -24.37
N GLU A 396 -55.98 -8.39 -23.14
CA GLU A 396 -56.79 -8.89 -22.02
C GLU A 396 -57.86 -7.86 -21.62
N ILE A 397 -57.51 -6.58 -21.43
CA ILE A 397 -58.47 -5.52 -21.11
C ILE A 397 -59.60 -5.50 -22.13
N LYS A 398 -59.27 -5.58 -23.42
CA LYS A 398 -60.28 -5.61 -24.50
C LYS A 398 -61.20 -6.83 -24.41
N ASP A 399 -60.67 -8.01 -24.12
CA ASP A 399 -61.48 -9.22 -23.93
C ASP A 399 -62.44 -9.09 -22.75
N TRP A 400 -62.01 -8.44 -21.66
CA TRP A 400 -62.89 -8.12 -20.52
C TRP A 400 -63.94 -7.07 -20.86
N GLU A 401 -63.59 -6.00 -21.58
CA GLU A 401 -64.55 -4.98 -22.02
C GLU A 401 -65.63 -5.55 -22.95
N GLU A 402 -65.28 -6.49 -23.83
CA GLU A 402 -66.24 -7.16 -24.72
C GLU A 402 -67.15 -8.16 -23.98
N LYS A 403 -66.66 -8.77 -22.89
CA LYS A 403 -67.39 -9.76 -22.08
C LYS A 403 -68.20 -9.15 -20.94
N LEU A 404 -67.97 -7.89 -20.59
CA LEU A 404 -68.73 -7.20 -19.56
C LEU A 404 -70.12 -6.83 -20.13
N PRO A 405 -71.22 -7.38 -19.60
CA PRO A 405 -72.56 -7.00 -20.06
C PRO A 405 -72.80 -5.51 -19.75
N VAL A 406 -73.23 -4.77 -20.77
CA VAL A 406 -73.65 -3.36 -20.67
C VAL A 406 -75.04 -3.29 -20.02
N ASP A 407 -75.18 -3.85 -18.81
CA ASP A 407 -76.40 -3.68 -18.05
C ASP A 407 -76.35 -2.32 -17.37
N THR A 408 -77.09 -1.41 -18.00
CA THR A 408 -77.67 -0.21 -17.40
C THR A 408 -78.10 -0.56 -15.97
N VAL A 409 -77.36 -0.07 -14.98
CA VAL A 409 -77.75 -0.17 -13.58
C VAL A 409 -79.02 0.68 -13.42
N GLN A 410 -80.18 0.04 -13.55
CA GLN A 410 -81.45 0.59 -13.11
C GLN A 410 -81.34 0.82 -11.60
N GLY A 411 -81.25 2.10 -11.24
CA GLY A 411 -81.28 2.57 -9.86
C GLY A 411 -82.48 1.97 -9.13
N SER A 412 -82.19 1.05 -8.22
CA SER A 412 -83.18 0.48 -7.31
C SER A 412 -83.10 1.25 -5.99
N GLY A 413 -83.95 2.27 -5.87
CA GLY A 413 -84.53 2.76 -4.62
C GLY A 413 -83.59 3.25 -3.51
N PHE A 414 -83.31 4.56 -3.51
CA PHE A 414 -83.06 5.27 -2.26
C PHE A 414 -84.37 5.28 -1.44
N SER A 415 -84.45 4.38 -0.46
CA SER A 415 -85.35 4.55 0.69
C SER A 415 -84.54 5.24 1.78
N GLU A 416 -84.75 6.55 1.93
CA GLU A 416 -84.41 7.30 3.14
C GLU A 416 -84.97 6.56 4.36
N LYS A 417 -84.07 6.03 5.20
CA LYS A 417 -84.36 5.83 6.61
C LYS A 417 -83.23 6.47 7.41
N SER A 418 -83.63 7.51 8.12
CA SER A 418 -82.82 8.33 8.99
C SER A 418 -82.01 7.53 10.00
N ILE A 419 -80.82 8.06 10.26
CA ILE A 419 -79.74 7.58 11.09
C ILE A 419 -80.18 7.31 12.55
N ALA A 420 -79.79 6.14 13.07
CA ALA A 420 -79.49 5.93 14.48
C ALA A 420 -78.33 4.93 14.61
N SER A 421 -77.13 5.49 14.81
CA SER A 421 -75.94 4.97 15.50
C SER A 421 -75.89 3.48 15.91
N GLY A 422 -74.92 2.75 15.36
CA GLY A 422 -74.45 1.48 15.93
C GLY A 422 -73.47 0.72 15.05
N GLU A 423 -72.23 0.60 15.50
CA GLU A 423 -71.24 -0.45 15.15
C GLU A 423 -70.60 -0.42 13.76
N ASN A 424 -69.53 0.38 13.61
CA ASN A 424 -68.38 0.02 12.76
C ASN A 424 -67.09 0.76 13.16
N ALA A 425 -66.79 0.82 14.46
CA ALA A 425 -65.53 1.36 14.99
C ALA A 425 -64.51 0.27 15.40
N LYS A 426 -64.86 -1.02 15.31
CA LYS A 426 -64.01 -2.13 15.77
C LYS A 426 -63.10 -2.74 14.69
N GLY A 427 -63.24 -2.33 13.43
CA GLY A 427 -62.41 -2.83 12.34
C GLY A 427 -61.09 -2.08 12.19
N GLU A 428 -61.09 -0.75 12.41
CA GLU A 428 -59.91 0.09 12.20
C GLU A 428 -58.95 0.13 13.40
N GLU A 429 -59.45 -0.05 14.64
CA GLU A 429 -58.57 -0.16 15.83
C GLU A 429 -57.75 -1.45 15.85
N ASN A 430 -58.31 -2.58 15.40
CA ASN A 430 -57.59 -3.87 15.38
C ASN A 430 -56.45 -3.87 14.35
N LEU A 431 -56.64 -3.24 13.19
CA LEU A 431 -55.58 -3.10 12.17
C LEU A 431 -54.46 -2.15 12.63
N ALA A 432 -54.78 -1.13 13.42
CA ALA A 432 -53.78 -0.22 13.99
C ALA A 432 -52.97 -0.89 15.12
N GLU A 433 -53.61 -1.71 15.97
CA GLU A 433 -52.93 -2.46 17.03
C GLU A 433 -52.04 -3.58 16.49
N GLU A 434 -52.49 -4.33 15.46
CA GLU A 434 -51.66 -5.37 14.83
C GLU A 434 -50.44 -4.77 14.13
N ASN A 435 -50.59 -3.65 13.43
CA ASN A 435 -49.46 -2.96 12.79
C ASN A 435 -48.46 -2.39 13.81
N LYS A 436 -48.94 -1.91 14.96
CA LYS A 436 -48.07 -1.45 16.05
C LYS A 436 -47.33 -2.60 16.73
N SER A 437 -48.00 -3.73 16.94
CA SER A 437 -47.39 -4.97 17.47
C SER A 437 -46.29 -5.52 16.56
N ILE A 438 -46.50 -5.48 15.24
CA ILE A 438 -45.50 -5.89 14.25
C ILE A 438 -44.32 -4.91 14.23
N GLY A 439 -44.59 -3.60 14.34
CA GLY A 439 -43.57 -2.57 14.47
C GLY A 439 -42.68 -2.74 15.70
N ASP A 440 -43.27 -3.02 16.87
CA ASP A 440 -42.53 -3.23 18.12
C ASP A 440 -41.74 -4.57 18.12
N ARG A 441 -42.25 -5.60 17.43
CA ARG A 441 -41.48 -6.84 17.18
C ARG A 441 -40.29 -6.62 16.25
N LEU A 442 -40.41 -5.76 15.24
CA LEU A 442 -39.30 -5.42 14.34
C LEU A 442 -38.26 -4.51 15.03
N LEU A 443 -38.68 -3.61 15.92
CA LEU A 443 -37.76 -2.78 16.71
C LEU A 443 -36.97 -3.58 17.76
N SER A 444 -37.59 -4.59 18.37
CA SER A 444 -36.92 -5.46 19.35
C SER A 444 -35.90 -6.41 18.71
N LEU A 445 -36.10 -6.80 17.44
CA LEU A 445 -35.15 -7.60 16.67
C LEU A 445 -33.93 -6.82 16.18
N THR A 446 -34.00 -5.48 16.13
CA THR A 446 -32.89 -4.61 15.69
C THR A 446 -32.09 -4.02 16.86
N GLY A 447 -32.36 -4.44 18.10
CA GLY A 447 -31.59 -4.04 19.29
C GLY A 447 -31.81 -2.59 19.74
N GLN A 448 -32.76 -1.87 19.15
CA GLN A 448 -33.16 -0.52 19.57
C GLN A 448 -34.45 -0.57 20.40
N GLY A 449 -34.40 -1.28 21.54
CA GLY A 449 -35.43 -1.16 22.56
C GLY A 449 -35.22 0.11 23.38
N LYS A 450 -36.23 0.99 23.43
CA LYS A 450 -36.27 2.16 24.32
C LYS A 450 -35.87 1.75 25.74
N LYS A 451 -34.82 2.36 26.28
CA LYS A 451 -34.63 2.48 27.73
C LYS A 451 -35.71 3.46 28.23
N GLU A 452 -36.55 2.99 29.15
CA GLU A 452 -37.49 3.82 29.92
C GLU A 452 -36.78 4.94 30.68
#